data_AF-A0A9W7JB87-F1
#
_entry.id   AF-A0A9W7JB87-F1
#
_cell.length_a   1.000
_cell.length_b   1.000
_cell.length_c   1.000
_cell.angle_alpha   90.00
_cell.angle_beta   90.00
_cell.angle_gamma   90.00
#
_symmetry.space_group_name_H-M   'P 1'
#
loop_
_entity.id
_entity.type
_entity.pdbx_description
1 polymer ?
#
loop_
_entity_poly.entity_id
_entity_poly.type
_entity_poly.pdbx_seq_one_letter_code
_entity_poly.pdbx_strand_id
1 'polypeptide(L)'
;MGSKVSASTVFIVSLNLVLFTLVSSQTPPTCPQDLGPCESAMTAAFFGAGPNPSSECCQRFQGLSDAGAAACFCQILKANRSRIPPFVSLSRMTNLFLRYCGRNLAAYNCV
;
A
#
# COMPACT_ATOMS: atom_id res chain seq x y z
N MET A 1 -21.95 18.32 42.41
CA MET A 1 -20.54 18.05 42.10
C MET A 1 -20.26 18.59 40.70
N GLY A 2 -19.57 19.73 40.59
CA GLY A 2 -19.32 20.40 39.31
C GLY A 2 -17.89 20.16 38.87
N SER A 3 -17.71 19.48 37.74
CA SER A 3 -16.38 19.35 37.12
C SER A 3 -15.93 20.72 36.63
N LYS A 4 -15.02 21.37 37.35
CA LYS A 4 -14.18 22.45 36.81
C LYS A 4 -13.22 21.80 35.81
N VAL A 5 -13.68 21.62 34.58
CA VAL A 5 -12.80 21.25 33.46
C VAL A 5 -11.83 22.41 33.30
N SER A 6 -10.59 22.21 33.75
CA SER A 6 -9.54 23.20 33.61
C SER A 6 -9.20 23.32 32.13
N ALA A 7 -9.20 24.54 31.60
CA ALA A 7 -8.87 24.82 30.20
C ALA A 7 -7.52 24.20 29.78
N SER A 8 -6.60 24.05 30.73
CA SER A 8 -5.30 23.40 30.53
C SER A 8 -5.39 21.93 30.13
N THR A 9 -6.35 21.17 30.66
CA THR A 9 -6.47 19.73 30.36
C THR A 9 -6.97 19.51 28.94
N VAL A 10 -7.92 20.34 28.48
CA VAL A 10 -8.44 20.31 27.10
C VAL A 10 -7.33 20.63 26.12
N PHE A 11 -6.50 21.64 26.43
CA PHE A 11 -5.37 22.04 25.59
C PHE A 11 -4.31 20.96 25.46
N ILE A 12 -3.97 20.27 26.56
CA ILE A 12 -3.00 19.18 26.53
C ILE A 12 -3.55 18.01 25.70
N VAL A 13 -4.82 17.65 25.86
CA VAL A 13 -5.43 16.56 25.10
C VAL A 13 -5.49 16.88 23.60
N SER A 14 -5.86 18.12 23.22
CA SER A 14 -5.87 18.54 21.82
C SER A 14 -4.46 18.62 21.22
N LEU A 15 -3.46 19.10 21.97
CA LEU A 15 -2.07 19.10 21.51
C LEU A 15 -1.52 17.69 21.29
N ASN A 16 -1.81 16.74 22.20
CA ASN A 16 -1.44 15.33 22.03
C ASN A 16 -2.10 14.70 20.80
N LEU A 17 -3.39 15.00 20.54
CA LEU A 17 -4.08 14.55 19.35
C LEU A 17 -3.48 15.12 18.06
N VAL A 18 -3.13 16.41 18.03
CA VAL A 18 -2.49 17.06 16.87
C VAL A 18 -1.07 16.53 16.63
N LEU A 19 -0.30 16.27 17.69
CA LEU A 19 1.02 15.64 17.56
C LEU A 19 0.90 14.19 17.06
N PHE A 20 -0.13 13.44 17.49
CA PHE A 20 -0.42 12.10 16.97
C PHE A 20 -0.87 12.11 15.50
N THR A 21 -1.62 13.11 15.05
CA THR A 21 -2.01 13.21 13.63
C THR A 21 -0.82 13.63 12.76
N LEU A 22 0.06 14.51 13.25
CA LEU A 22 1.29 14.90 12.56
C LEU A 22 2.31 13.75 12.48
N VAL A 23 2.50 12.96 13.53
CA VAL A 23 3.38 11.77 13.45
C VAL A 23 2.79 10.70 12.51
N SER A 24 1.46 10.70 12.34
CA SER A 24 0.78 9.82 11.40
C SER A 24 0.77 10.36 9.96
N SER A 25 1.13 11.62 9.70
CA SER A 25 1.53 12.08 8.36
C SER A 25 2.93 11.54 8.06
N GLN A 26 3.04 10.23 8.15
CA GLN A 26 4.17 9.48 7.66
C GLN A 26 4.25 9.85 6.19
N THR A 27 5.40 10.42 5.81
CA THR A 27 5.95 10.29 4.47
C THR A 27 5.39 9.03 3.81
N PRO A 28 4.86 9.10 2.57
CA PRO A 28 4.32 7.91 1.92
C PRO A 28 5.30 6.76 2.17
N PRO A 29 4.83 5.57 2.59
CA PRO A 29 5.72 4.44 2.83
C PRO A 29 6.69 4.42 1.66
N THR A 30 8.00 4.34 1.90
CA THR A 30 9.01 4.46 0.87
C THR A 30 8.79 3.32 -0.11
N CYS A 31 7.92 3.55 -1.08
CA CYS A 31 7.46 2.54 -1.99
C CYS A 31 8.60 2.35 -2.98
N PRO A 32 9.02 1.10 -3.24
CA PRO A 32 9.94 0.87 -4.34
C PRO A 32 9.31 1.45 -5.61
N GLN A 33 10.01 2.30 -6.35
CA GLN A 33 9.49 2.90 -7.59
C GLN A 33 9.71 2.01 -8.82
N ASP A 34 10.49 0.95 -8.67
CA ASP A 34 10.85 0.07 -9.77
C ASP A 34 9.89 -1.12 -9.88
N LEU A 35 9.33 -1.27 -11.09
CA LEU A 35 8.50 -2.41 -11.47
C LEU A 35 9.35 -3.64 -11.86
N GLY A 36 10.66 -3.44 -12.08
CA GLY A 36 11.61 -4.47 -12.57
C GLY A 36 11.53 -5.82 -11.85
N PRO A 37 11.69 -5.90 -10.51
CA PRO A 37 11.62 -7.18 -9.79
C PRO A 37 10.21 -7.81 -9.81
N CYS A 38 9.18 -7.06 -10.20
CA CYS A 38 7.79 -7.53 -10.28
C CYS A 38 7.34 -7.93 -11.69
N GLU A 39 8.12 -7.65 -12.72
CA GLU A 39 7.79 -8.00 -14.11
C GLU A 39 7.73 -9.52 -14.29
N SER A 40 8.70 -10.25 -13.72
CA SER A 40 8.74 -11.71 -13.73
C SER A 40 7.57 -12.33 -12.94
N ALA A 41 7.26 -11.76 -11.77
CA ALA A 41 6.16 -12.18 -10.92
C ALA A 41 4.80 -11.99 -11.62
N MET A 42 4.56 -10.82 -12.22
CA MET A 42 3.34 -10.55 -12.97
C MET A 42 3.21 -11.44 -14.20
N THR A 43 4.29 -11.65 -14.94
CA THR A 43 4.30 -12.54 -16.11
C THR A 43 3.95 -13.96 -15.70
N ALA A 44 4.59 -14.49 -14.65
CA ALA A 44 4.27 -15.79 -14.09
C ALA A 44 2.79 -15.88 -13.65
N ALA A 45 2.30 -14.89 -12.91
CA ALA A 45 0.91 -14.83 -12.45
C ALA A 45 -0.08 -14.80 -13.63
N PHE A 46 0.27 -14.11 -14.72
CA PHE A 46 -0.56 -14.02 -15.92
C PHE A 46 -0.66 -15.37 -16.66
N PHE A 47 0.41 -16.16 -16.68
CA PHE A 47 0.42 -17.53 -17.20
C PHE A 47 -0.17 -18.57 -16.25
N GLY A 48 -0.76 -18.14 -15.13
CA GLY A 48 -1.43 -19.03 -14.18
C GLY A 48 -0.49 -19.71 -13.20
N ALA A 49 0.72 -19.18 -13.00
CA ALA A 49 1.59 -19.66 -11.92
C ALA A 49 0.89 -19.48 -10.57
N GLY A 50 1.07 -20.47 -9.68
CA GLY A 50 0.57 -20.41 -8.32
C GLY A 50 1.19 -19.28 -7.50
N PRO A 51 0.62 -18.98 -6.32
CA PRO A 51 1.14 -17.95 -5.43
C PRO A 51 2.58 -18.27 -4.99
N ASN A 52 3.46 -17.27 -5.13
CA ASN A 52 4.86 -17.35 -4.73
C ASN A 52 5.23 -16.15 -3.83
N PRO A 53 5.00 -16.26 -2.50
CA PRO A 53 5.33 -15.20 -1.54
C PRO A 53 6.84 -14.99 -1.39
N SER A 54 7.66 -15.95 -1.80
CA SER A 54 9.12 -15.88 -1.73
C SER A 54 9.76 -15.20 -2.95
N SER A 55 8.97 -14.76 -3.93
CA SER A 55 9.49 -14.04 -5.09
C SER A 55 10.15 -12.73 -4.70
N GLU A 56 11.18 -12.31 -5.45
CA GLU A 56 11.87 -11.02 -5.21
C GLU A 56 10.89 -9.85 -5.19
N CYS A 57 9.86 -9.88 -6.05
CA CYS A 57 8.77 -8.91 -6.04
C CYS A 57 8.08 -8.83 -4.68
N CYS A 58 7.61 -9.96 -4.14
CA CYS A 58 6.89 -9.97 -2.86
C CYS A 58 7.78 -9.60 -1.67
N GLN A 59 9.07 -9.97 -1.72
CA GLN A 59 10.05 -9.59 -0.70
C GLN A 59 10.26 -8.07 -0.63
N ARG A 60 10.16 -7.35 -1.75
CA ARG A 60 10.25 -5.88 -1.78
C ARG A 60 9.12 -5.18 -1.02
N PHE A 61 7.98 -5.84 -0.83
CA PHE A 61 6.85 -5.33 -0.04
C PHE A 61 6.73 -6.03 1.32
N GLN A 62 7.76 -6.75 1.75
CA GLN A 62 7.80 -7.36 3.07
C GLN A 62 7.80 -6.27 4.14
N GLY A 63 7.04 -6.49 5.23
CA GLY A 63 6.87 -5.50 6.29
C GLY A 63 5.77 -4.47 6.04
N LEU A 64 5.21 -4.39 4.83
CA LEU A 64 4.01 -3.58 4.58
C LEU A 64 2.74 -4.38 4.92
N SER A 65 1.73 -3.65 5.43
CA SER A 65 0.36 -4.16 5.54
C SER A 65 -0.22 -4.45 4.15
N ASP A 66 -1.25 -5.29 4.06
CA ASP A 66 -1.84 -5.66 2.77
C ASP A 66 -2.35 -4.43 1.99
N ALA A 67 -2.96 -3.47 2.69
CA ALA A 67 -3.38 -2.19 2.13
C ALA A 67 -2.19 -1.32 1.69
N GLY A 68 -1.09 -1.31 2.47
CA GLY A 68 0.13 -0.58 2.13
C GLY A 68 0.83 -1.14 0.90
N ALA A 69 0.94 -2.47 0.80
CA ALA A 69 1.53 -3.14 -0.35
C ALA A 69 0.74 -2.87 -1.64
N ALA A 70 -0.60 -2.92 -1.54
CA ALA A 70 -1.49 -2.59 -2.66
C ALA A 70 -1.37 -1.13 -3.09
N ALA A 71 -1.32 -0.19 -2.13
CA ALA A 71 -1.14 1.23 -2.40
C ALA A 71 0.22 1.54 -3.05
N CYS A 72 1.29 0.94 -2.56
CA CYS A 72 2.61 1.10 -3.16
C CYS A 72 2.64 0.54 -4.57
N PHE A 73 2.19 -0.70 -4.78
CA PHE A 73 2.15 -1.29 -6.12
C PHE A 73 1.34 -0.44 -7.10
N CYS A 74 0.21 0.11 -6.64
CA CYS A 74 -0.59 1.04 -7.42
C CYS A 74 0.18 2.31 -7.84
N GLN A 75 1.00 2.88 -6.96
CA GLN A 75 1.86 4.02 -7.31
C GLN A 75 2.90 3.65 -8.36
N ILE A 76 3.48 2.45 -8.29
CA ILE A 76 4.44 1.98 -9.30
C ILE A 76 3.76 1.85 -10.66
N LEU A 77 2.56 1.29 -10.70
CA LEU A 77 1.77 1.18 -11.93
C LEU A 77 1.38 2.56 -12.49
N LYS A 78 1.05 3.53 -11.62
CA LYS A 78 0.78 4.91 -12.03
C LYS A 78 2.03 5.58 -12.59
N ALA A 79 3.16 5.44 -11.93
CA ALA A 79 4.45 5.99 -12.38
C ALA A 79 4.90 5.39 -13.72
N ASN A 80 4.63 4.10 -13.93
CA ASN A 80 4.99 3.36 -15.15
C ASN A 80 3.83 3.23 -16.15
N ARG A 81 2.82 4.11 -16.08
CA ARG A 81 1.62 3.99 -16.93
C ARG A 81 1.91 4.09 -18.42
N SER A 82 3.05 4.69 -18.81
CA SER A 82 3.53 4.71 -20.19
C SER A 82 3.97 3.34 -20.72
N ARG A 83 4.38 2.40 -19.85
CA ARG A 83 4.77 1.03 -20.23
C ARG A 83 3.59 0.05 -20.23
N ILE A 84 2.46 0.43 -19.66
CA ILE A 84 1.30 -0.44 -19.49
C ILE A 84 0.27 -0.11 -20.57
N PRO A 85 -0.27 -1.12 -21.28
CA PRO A 85 -1.29 -0.86 -22.28
C PRO A 85 -2.54 -0.18 -21.67
N PRO A 86 -3.14 0.82 -22.35
CA PRO A 86 -4.20 1.67 -21.77
C PRO A 86 -5.49 0.91 -21.42
N PHE A 87 -5.72 -0.25 -22.04
CA PHE A 87 -6.86 -1.12 -21.78
C PHE A 87 -6.73 -1.96 -20.49
N VAL A 88 -5.56 -1.96 -19.85
CA VAL A 88 -5.35 -2.72 -18.60
C VAL A 88 -5.74 -1.87 -17.40
N SER A 89 -6.63 -2.41 -16.56
CA SER A 89 -7.03 -1.80 -15.31
C SER A 89 -5.97 -2.01 -14.22
N LEU A 90 -5.50 -0.91 -13.61
CA LEU A 90 -4.49 -0.97 -12.56
C LEU A 90 -4.99 -1.83 -11.39
N SER A 91 -6.25 -1.66 -10.99
CA SER A 91 -6.86 -2.44 -9.89
C SER A 91 -6.80 -3.95 -10.14
N ARG A 92 -6.99 -4.41 -11.38
CA ARG A 92 -6.91 -5.85 -11.70
C ARG A 92 -5.48 -6.36 -11.59
N MET A 93 -4.51 -5.56 -12.03
CA MET A 93 -3.10 -5.89 -11.93
C MET A 93 -2.63 -5.93 -10.47
N THR A 94 -3.08 -4.97 -9.65
CA THR A 94 -2.84 -4.97 -8.20
C THR A 94 -3.47 -6.18 -7.51
N ASN A 95 -4.70 -6.54 -7.87
CA ASN A 95 -5.36 -7.73 -7.33
C ASN A 95 -4.64 -9.02 -7.74
N LEU A 96 -4.13 -9.09 -8.97
CA LEU A 96 -3.31 -10.22 -9.43
C LEU A 96 -2.01 -10.32 -8.63
N PHE A 97 -1.34 -9.18 -8.38
CA PHE A 97 -0.15 -9.11 -7.53
C PHE A 97 -0.44 -9.60 -6.09
N LEU A 98 -1.54 -9.15 -5.48
CA LEU A 98 -1.94 -9.59 -4.15
C LEU A 98 -2.19 -11.11 -4.11
N ARG A 99 -2.86 -11.66 -5.13
CA ARG A 99 -3.03 -13.12 -5.27
C ARG A 99 -1.70 -13.84 -5.37
N TYR A 100 -0.80 -13.35 -6.21
CA TYR A 100 0.50 -13.96 -6.44
C TYR A 100 1.36 -13.95 -5.18
N CYS A 101 1.33 -12.88 -4.38
CA CYS A 101 2.06 -12.81 -3.13
C CYS A 101 1.38 -13.53 -1.95
N GLY A 102 0.24 -14.21 -2.17
CA GLY A 102 -0.50 -14.90 -1.11
C GLY A 102 -1.08 -13.94 -0.05
N ARG A 103 -1.32 -12.68 -0.42
CA ARG A 103 -1.90 -11.64 0.45
C ARG A 103 -3.42 -11.77 0.51
N ASN A 104 -4.05 -11.29 1.57
CA ASN A 104 -5.50 -11.32 1.67
C ASN A 104 -6.14 -10.39 0.63
N LEU A 105 -7.14 -10.90 -0.09
CA LEU A 105 -7.80 -10.22 -1.21
C LEU A 105 -8.86 -9.27 -0.70
N ALA A 106 -8.43 -8.16 -0.08
CA ALA A 106 -9.27 -6.98 -0.03
C ALA A 106 -9.28 -6.38 -1.44
N ALA A 107 -10.45 -6.26 -2.07
CA ALA A 107 -10.59 -5.62 -3.37
C ALA A 107 -10.05 -4.18 -3.28
N TYR A 108 -8.84 -3.97 -3.81
CA TYR A 108 -8.18 -2.68 -3.76
C TYR A 108 -8.48 -1.89 -5.03
N ASN A 109 -9.03 -0.69 -4.87
CA ASN A 109 -9.25 0.23 -5.97
C ASN A 109 -8.09 1.21 -6.07
N CYS A 110 -7.37 1.12 -7.18
CA CYS A 110 -6.41 2.12 -7.60
C CYS A 110 -7.15 3.38 -8.06
N VAL A 111 -7.53 4.24 -7.12
CA VAL A 111 -8.05 5.60 -7.40
C VAL A 111 -6.89 6.55 -7.58
#